data_AF-A0A1G2BNZ6-F1
#
_entry.id   AF-A0A1G2BNZ6-F1
#
_cell.length_a   1.000
_cell.length_b   1.000
_cell.length_c   1.000
_cell.angle_alpha   90.00
_cell.angle_beta   90.00
_cell.angle_gamma   90.00
#
_symmetry.space_group_name_H-M   'P 1'
#
loop_
_entity.id
_entity.type
_entity.pdbx_description
1 polymer ?
#
loop_
_entity_poly.entity_id
_entity_poly.type
_entity_poly.pdbx_seq_one_letter_code
_entity_poly.pdbx_strand_id
1 'polypeptide(L)'
;MRALEQFIARSPDATDFAKKVYIWTLRQTELLTLPVALSLWGKDYSSERTAEVQDGVHAMVSCNGHTHLDTFFEGMGTKVHLMHHCGCFTAQPEKGKETHDTEAKGTTIWVSYVWYDYDIKLLTPPPLDVIEAIQLDDGWPRAVSA
;
A
#
# COMPACT_ATOMS: atom_id res chain seq x y z
N MET A 1 8.83 -11.57 4.76
CA MET A 1 8.56 -10.14 5.03
C MET A 1 9.77 -9.24 4.87
N ARG A 2 10.89 -9.43 5.59
CA ARG A 2 12.05 -8.51 5.47
C ARG A 2 12.52 -8.25 4.03
N ALA A 3 12.68 -9.29 3.22
CA ALA A 3 13.12 -9.17 1.82
C ALA A 3 12.13 -8.36 0.95
N LEU A 4 10.82 -8.49 1.21
CA LEU A 4 9.78 -7.72 0.53
C LEU A 4 9.84 -6.24 0.91
N GLU A 5 10.02 -5.93 2.19
CA GLU A 5 10.18 -4.55 2.66
C GLU A 5 11.45 -3.90 2.06
N GLN A 6 12.55 -4.65 1.97
CA GLN A 6 13.78 -4.21 1.31
C GLN A 6 13.58 -3.98 -0.19
N PHE A 7 12.81 -4.84 -0.86
CA PHE A 7 12.45 -4.67 -2.26
C PHE A 7 11.67 -3.36 -2.48
N ILE A 8 10.66 -3.09 -1.63
CA ILE A 8 9.88 -1.84 -1.68
C ILE A 8 10.75 -0.62 -1.37
N ALA A 9 11.61 -0.69 -0.35
CA ALA A 9 12.51 0.40 0.01
C ALA A 9 13.41 0.83 -1.15
N ARG A 10 13.82 -0.13 -2.00
CA ARG A 10 14.67 0.08 -3.17
C ARG A 10 13.95 0.61 -4.41
N SER A 11 12.62 0.69 -4.42
CA SER A 11 11.90 1.22 -5.58
C SER A 11 12.32 2.68 -5.84
N PRO A 12 12.95 3.00 -6.97
CA PRO A 12 13.43 4.36 -7.23
C PRO A 12 12.28 5.33 -7.56
N ASP A 13 11.17 4.78 -8.04
CA ASP A 13 10.06 5.53 -8.62
C ASP A 13 8.95 5.85 -7.59
N ALA A 14 8.98 5.23 -6.40
CA ALA A 14 8.06 5.52 -5.31
C ALA A 14 8.65 6.50 -4.30
N THR A 15 7.85 7.44 -3.79
CA THR A 15 8.28 8.34 -2.71
C THR A 15 8.49 7.57 -1.40
N ASP A 16 9.29 8.12 -0.49
CA ASP A 16 9.49 7.52 0.84
C ASP A 16 8.18 7.39 1.61
N PHE A 17 7.26 8.36 1.47
CA PHE A 17 5.96 8.28 2.10
C PHE A 17 5.14 7.10 1.55
N ALA A 18 5.08 6.95 0.22
CA ALA A 18 4.39 5.84 -0.42
C ALA A 18 4.95 4.48 0.02
N LYS A 19 6.29 4.33 0.02
CA LYS A 19 6.97 3.11 0.51
C LYS A 19 6.59 2.76 1.94
N LYS A 20 6.60 3.75 2.83
CA LYS A 20 6.26 3.57 4.25
C LYS A 20 4.79 3.16 4.43
N VAL A 21 3.88 3.79 3.68
CA VAL A 21 2.46 3.38 3.64
C VAL A 21 2.32 1.91 3.22
N TYR A 22 3.01 1.47 2.17
CA TYR A 22 2.93 0.06 1.75
C TYR A 22 3.49 -0.91 2.76
N ILE A 23 4.66 -0.61 3.31
CA ILE A 23 5.26 -1.43 4.35
C ILE A 23 4.31 -1.54 5.55
N TRP A 24 3.70 -0.42 5.96
CA TRP A 24 2.70 -0.43 7.02
C TRP A 24 1.52 -1.35 6.70
N THR A 25 0.93 -1.19 5.51
CA THR A 25 -0.23 -1.99 5.06
C THR A 25 0.11 -3.46 4.98
N LEU A 26 1.25 -3.82 4.40
CA LEU A 26 1.71 -5.21 4.28
C LEU A 26 1.94 -5.86 5.64
N ARG A 27 2.39 -5.11 6.65
CA ARG A 27 2.53 -5.63 8.01
C ARG A 27 1.19 -5.99 8.65
N GLN A 28 0.06 -5.47 8.15
CA GLN A 28 -1.28 -5.82 8.63
C GLN A 28 -1.84 -7.11 8.00
N THR A 29 -1.13 -7.72 7.05
CA THR A 29 -1.63 -8.86 6.26
C THR A 29 -1.31 -10.23 6.86
N GLU A 30 -0.78 -10.31 8.09
CA GLU A 30 -0.39 -11.58 8.72
C GLU A 30 0.45 -12.47 7.79
N LEU A 31 1.60 -11.95 7.32
CA LEU A 31 2.46 -12.63 6.34
C LEU A 31 1.77 -12.90 4.98
N LEU A 32 1.00 -11.94 4.48
CA LEU A 32 0.29 -12.03 3.19
C LEU A 32 -0.83 -13.09 3.16
N THR A 33 -1.34 -13.50 4.33
CA THR A 33 -2.44 -14.47 4.47
C THR A 33 -3.80 -13.82 4.73
N LEU A 34 -3.80 -12.58 5.24
CA LEU A 34 -4.97 -11.78 5.49
C LEU A 34 -5.08 -10.65 4.45
N PRO A 35 -6.08 -10.68 3.56
CA PRO A 35 -6.31 -9.60 2.62
C PRO A 35 -6.86 -8.36 3.34
N VAL A 36 -6.37 -7.18 2.96
CA VAL A 36 -6.72 -5.89 3.58
C VAL A 36 -6.85 -4.78 2.54
N ALA A 37 -7.65 -3.76 2.86
CA ALA A 37 -7.67 -2.49 2.15
C ALA A 37 -7.32 -1.33 3.09
N LEU A 38 -6.76 -0.25 2.54
CA LEU A 38 -6.48 0.98 3.26
C LEU A 38 -6.93 2.17 2.42
N SER A 39 -7.82 2.99 2.98
CA SER A 39 -8.23 4.27 2.41
C SER A 39 -7.48 5.42 3.06
N LEU A 40 -6.73 6.19 2.28
CA LEU A 40 -6.08 7.42 2.74
C LEU A 40 -6.86 8.62 2.24
N TRP A 41 -7.41 9.40 3.18
CA TRP A 41 -8.19 10.58 2.86
C TRP A 41 -7.30 11.83 2.81
N GLY A 42 -7.49 12.65 1.78
CA GLY A 42 -6.75 13.88 1.59
C GLY A 42 -6.98 14.91 2.71
N LYS A 43 -8.10 14.86 3.43
CA LYS A 43 -8.31 15.71 4.63
C LYS A 43 -7.38 15.35 5.81
N ASP A 44 -6.93 14.09 5.87
CA ASP A 44 -6.14 13.56 6.99
C ASP A 44 -4.64 13.53 6.64
N TYR A 45 -4.31 13.33 5.36
CA TYR A 45 -2.92 13.21 4.89
C TYR A 45 -2.47 14.27 3.89
N SER A 46 -3.34 15.19 3.46
CA SER A 46 -3.24 16.02 2.26
C SER A 46 -3.46 15.26 0.95
N SER A 47 -4.07 15.93 -0.05
CA SER A 47 -4.29 15.34 -1.37
C SER A 47 -3.00 14.99 -2.10
N GLU A 48 -1.93 15.77 -1.90
CA GLU A 48 -0.61 15.53 -2.49
C GLU A 48 -0.02 14.20 -2.01
N ARG A 49 0.01 13.96 -0.70
CA ARG A 49 0.48 12.69 -0.14
C ARG A 49 -0.36 11.50 -0.57
N THR A 50 -1.68 11.66 -0.68
CA THR A 50 -2.52 10.56 -1.19
C THR A 50 -2.24 10.26 -2.66
N ALA A 51 -1.91 11.28 -3.46
CA ALA A 51 -1.49 11.09 -4.85
C ALA A 51 -0.11 10.42 -4.95
N GLU A 52 0.85 10.78 -4.09
CA GLU A 52 2.15 10.11 -4.02
C GLU A 52 2.01 8.60 -3.79
N VAL A 53 1.05 8.18 -2.96
CA VAL A 53 0.73 6.77 -2.76
C VAL A 53 0.19 6.20 -4.08
N GLN A 54 -0.87 6.75 -4.66
CA GLN A 54 -1.39 6.28 -5.95
C GLN A 54 -0.29 6.07 -7.02
N ASP A 55 0.57 7.07 -7.19
CA ASP A 55 1.70 7.04 -8.12
C ASP A 55 2.77 6.02 -7.71
N GLY A 56 3.04 5.89 -6.42
CA GLY A 56 3.95 4.89 -5.87
C GLY A 56 3.47 3.45 -6.11
N VAL A 57 2.16 3.17 -6.06
CA VAL A 57 1.64 1.85 -6.45
C VAL A 57 1.91 1.65 -7.94
N HIS A 58 1.51 2.61 -8.78
CA HIS A 58 1.78 2.56 -10.22
C HIS A 58 3.26 2.34 -10.58
N ALA A 59 4.16 2.98 -9.86
CA ALA A 59 5.61 2.88 -10.02
C ALA A 59 6.12 1.46 -9.71
N MET A 60 5.64 0.84 -8.63
CA MET A 60 5.95 -0.56 -8.32
C MET A 60 5.24 -1.55 -9.25
N VAL A 61 4.31 -1.06 -10.08
CA VAL A 61 3.41 -1.82 -10.98
C VAL A 61 3.93 -1.96 -12.43
N SER A 62 5.11 -1.45 -12.82
CA SER A 62 5.43 -1.31 -14.26
C SER A 62 6.58 -2.15 -14.83
N CYS A 63 6.22 -3.11 -15.71
CA CYS A 63 6.45 -3.06 -17.17
C CYS A 63 5.33 -3.86 -17.88
N ASN A 64 4.70 -3.32 -18.94
CA ASN A 64 3.64 -3.99 -19.75
C ASN A 64 2.41 -4.52 -18.96
N GLY A 65 2.06 -3.90 -17.83
CA GLY A 65 0.92 -4.32 -17.02
C GLY A 65 1.20 -5.55 -16.13
N HIS A 66 2.47 -5.92 -15.95
CA HIS A 66 2.91 -6.90 -14.95
C HIS A 66 3.86 -6.22 -13.97
N THR A 67 3.64 -6.46 -12.68
CA THR A 67 4.32 -5.75 -11.61
C THR A 67 5.49 -6.55 -11.09
N HIS A 68 6.62 -5.90 -10.80
CA HIS A 68 7.73 -6.58 -10.14
C HIS A 68 7.32 -7.10 -8.75
N LEU A 69 6.35 -6.44 -8.13
CA LEU A 69 5.81 -6.83 -6.83
C LEU A 69 4.95 -8.11 -6.89
N ASP A 70 4.11 -8.26 -7.92
CA ASP A 70 3.33 -9.49 -8.15
C ASP A 70 4.25 -10.65 -8.48
N THR A 71 5.31 -10.42 -9.27
CA THR A 71 6.34 -11.45 -9.51
C THR A 71 7.02 -11.85 -8.19
N PHE A 72 7.25 -10.89 -7.28
CA PHE A 72 7.79 -11.18 -5.96
C PHE A 72 6.80 -11.99 -5.11
N PHE A 73 5.51 -11.64 -5.14
CA PHE A 73 4.44 -12.38 -4.46
C PHE A 73 4.31 -13.81 -4.99
N GLU A 74 4.35 -14.00 -6.31
CA GLU A 74 4.38 -15.31 -6.95
C GLU A 74 5.62 -16.12 -6.52
N GLY A 75 6.80 -15.49 -6.49
CA GLY A 75 8.02 -16.11 -5.99
C GLY A 75 7.97 -16.49 -4.50
N MET A 76 7.16 -15.78 -3.71
CA MET A 76 6.84 -16.14 -2.32
C MET A 76 5.74 -17.23 -2.22
N GLY A 77 5.19 -17.69 -3.34
CA GLY A 77 4.14 -18.71 -3.37
C GLY A 77 2.76 -18.20 -2.96
N THR A 78 2.51 -16.88 -3.04
CA THR A 78 1.21 -16.29 -2.73
C THR A 78 0.56 -15.65 -3.95
N LYS A 79 -0.77 -15.53 -3.91
CA LYS A 79 -1.60 -14.95 -4.98
C LYS A 79 -2.13 -13.56 -4.63
N VAL A 80 -1.60 -12.91 -3.61
CA VAL A 80 -1.98 -11.52 -3.31
C VAL A 80 -1.50 -10.60 -4.42
N HIS A 81 -2.30 -9.58 -4.69
CA HIS A 81 -2.03 -8.49 -5.59
C HIS A 81 -2.03 -7.17 -4.80
N LEU A 82 -1.17 -6.25 -5.20
CA LEU A 82 -1.26 -4.85 -4.77
C LEU A 82 -2.00 -4.05 -5.83
N MET A 83 -3.05 -3.36 -5.42
CA MET A 83 -3.92 -2.59 -6.31
C MET A 83 -4.23 -1.24 -5.70
N HIS A 84 -4.68 -0.30 -6.52
CA HIS A 84 -5.11 1.01 -6.06
C HIS A 84 -6.20 1.61 -6.95
N HIS A 85 -6.90 2.60 -6.41
CA HIS A 85 -7.88 3.40 -7.14
C HIS A 85 -7.95 4.80 -6.52
N CYS A 86 -8.28 5.81 -7.33
CA CYS A 86 -8.57 7.16 -6.85
C CYS A 86 -9.94 7.19 -6.15
N GLY A 87 -10.03 7.81 -4.98
CA GLY A 87 -11.22 7.72 -4.13
C GLY A 87 -11.00 6.89 -2.87
N CYS A 88 -12.01 6.84 -2.02
CA CYS A 88 -11.91 6.25 -0.71
C CYS A 88 -12.98 5.20 -0.46
N PHE A 89 -12.53 4.05 0.03
CA PHE A 89 -13.39 3.04 0.60
C PHE A 89 -13.94 3.51 1.94
N THR A 90 -15.27 3.52 2.05
CA THR A 90 -16.00 3.79 3.29
C THR A 90 -16.68 2.50 3.73
N ALA A 91 -16.38 2.06 4.95
CA ALA A 91 -17.32 1.19 5.63
C ALA A 91 -18.60 2.01 5.85
N GLN A 92 -19.74 1.58 5.29
CA GLN A 92 -21.06 2.11 5.66
C GLN A 92 -21.75 1.07 6.55
N PRO A 93 -21.62 1.17 7.89
CA PRO A 93 -22.24 0.24 8.83
C PRO A 93 -23.75 0.12 8.62
N GLU A 94 -24.39 1.20 8.17
CA GLU A 94 -25.84 1.32 8.04
C GLU A 94 -26.43 0.62 6.81
N LYS A 95 -25.61 0.27 5.81
CA LYS A 95 -26.05 -0.43 4.59
C LYS A 95 -25.56 -1.87 4.50
N GLY A 96 -24.81 -2.34 5.49
CA GLY A 96 -24.20 -3.68 5.49
C GLY A 96 -23.30 -3.95 4.29
N LYS A 97 -22.81 -2.89 3.63
CA LYS A 97 -21.96 -2.94 2.44
C LYS A 97 -20.95 -1.81 2.49
N GLU A 98 -19.71 -2.12 2.20
CA GLU A 98 -18.66 -1.13 2.01
C GLU A 98 -18.86 -0.47 0.64
N THR A 99 -18.71 0.85 0.56
CA THR A 99 -18.89 1.61 -0.69
C THR A 99 -17.64 2.39 -1.02
N HIS A 100 -17.22 2.32 -2.28
CA HIS A 100 -16.11 3.11 -2.78
C HIS A 100 -16.62 4.45 -3.34
N ASP A 101 -16.26 5.55 -2.69
CA ASP A 101 -16.53 6.90 -3.19
C ASP A 101 -15.39 7.32 -4.12
N THR A 102 -15.64 7.26 -5.43
CA THR A 102 -14.66 7.63 -6.47
C THR A 102 -14.41 9.13 -6.56
N GLU A 103 -15.28 9.97 -5.99
CA GLU A 103 -15.13 11.43 -5.99
C GLU A 103 -14.43 11.93 -4.72
N ALA A 104 -14.27 11.08 -3.71
CA ALA A 104 -13.52 11.39 -2.52
C ALA A 104 -12.08 11.78 -2.87
N LYS A 105 -11.62 12.90 -2.29
CA LYS A 105 -10.21 13.31 -2.40
C LYS A 105 -9.37 12.37 -1.55
N GLY A 106 -8.82 11.33 -2.17
CA GLY A 106 -7.95 10.35 -1.52
C GLY A 106 -7.63 9.18 -2.44
N THR A 107 -7.03 8.14 -1.87
CA THR A 107 -6.72 6.90 -2.57
C THR A 107 -7.05 5.71 -1.70
N THR A 108 -7.46 4.61 -2.32
CA THR A 108 -7.58 3.32 -1.66
C THR A 108 -6.57 2.38 -2.27
N ILE A 109 -5.88 1.64 -1.41
CA ILE A 109 -4.98 0.55 -1.81
C ILE A 109 -5.51 -0.77 -1.26
N TRP A 110 -5.37 -1.85 -2.04
CA TRP A 110 -5.76 -3.19 -1.66
C TRP A 110 -4.55 -4.12 -1.73
N VAL A 111 -4.39 -4.94 -0.70
CA VAL A 111 -3.56 -6.14 -0.74
C VAL A 111 -4.52 -7.33 -0.64
N SER A 112 -4.88 -7.92 -1.78
CA SER A 112 -5.96 -8.92 -1.85
C SER A 112 -5.70 -10.01 -2.88
N TYR A 113 -6.36 -11.15 -2.72
CA TYR A 113 -6.40 -12.22 -3.71
C TYR A 113 -7.38 -11.94 -4.85
N VAL A 114 -8.32 -11.02 -4.64
CA VAL A 114 -9.36 -10.66 -5.61
C VAL A 114 -9.23 -9.19 -5.97
N TRP A 115 -9.41 -8.88 -7.25
CA TRP A 115 -9.33 -7.52 -7.75
C TRP A 115 -10.45 -6.66 -7.17
N TYR A 116 -10.07 -5.56 -6.50
CA TYR A 116 -10.99 -4.60 -5.86
C TYR A 116 -12.03 -5.29 -4.98
N ASP A 117 -11.59 -6.16 -4.08
CA ASP A 117 -12.49 -6.86 -3.16
C ASP A 117 -13.24 -5.86 -2.25
N TYR A 118 -14.57 -5.87 -2.36
CA TYR A 118 -15.48 -4.95 -1.66
C TYR A 118 -15.95 -5.48 -0.30
N ASP A 119 -15.61 -6.73 0.05
CA ASP A 119 -15.94 -7.34 1.35
C ASP A 119 -14.67 -7.52 2.20
N ILE A 120 -13.57 -6.90 1.78
CA ILE A 120 -12.25 -7.02 2.38
C ILE A 120 -12.17 -6.26 3.71
N LYS A 121 -11.27 -6.68 4.61
CA LYS A 121 -11.00 -5.94 5.84
C LYS A 121 -10.45 -4.54 5.52
N LEU A 122 -11.28 -3.51 5.65
CA LEU A 122 -10.85 -2.13 5.61
C LEU A 122 -10.09 -1.77 6.91
N LEU A 123 -8.83 -1.40 6.76
CA LEU A 123 -7.97 -0.96 7.86
C LEU A 123 -8.34 0.46 8.29
N THR A 124 -8.24 0.70 9.59
CA THR A 124 -8.21 2.07 10.11
C THR A 124 -6.88 2.73 9.73
N PRO A 125 -6.90 3.89 9.06
CA PRO A 125 -5.67 4.57 8.67
C PRO A 125 -4.82 4.96 9.90
N PRO A 126 -3.51 4.69 9.89
CA PRO A 126 -2.63 4.98 11.02
C PRO A 126 -2.32 6.48 11.13
N PRO A 127 -2.12 7.04 12.32
CA PRO A 127 -1.61 8.40 12.45
C PRO A 127 -0.33 8.67 11.61
N LEU A 128 -0.15 9.91 11.13
CA LEU A 128 0.96 10.26 10.23
C LEU A 128 2.34 9.96 10.85
N ASP A 129 2.50 10.25 12.14
CA ASP A 129 3.73 9.98 12.90
C ASP A 129 4.09 8.49 12.94
N VAL A 130 3.09 7.60 12.95
CA VAL A 130 3.28 6.14 12.86
C VAL A 130 3.85 5.75 11.50
N ILE A 131 3.36 6.35 10.41
CA ILE A 131 3.91 6.14 9.06
C ILE A 131 5.33 6.69 8.98
N GLU A 132 5.56 7.92 9.45
CA GLU A 132 6.85 8.59 9.36
C GLU A 132 7.97 7.87 10.14
N ALA A 133 7.62 7.24 11.27
CA ALA A 133 8.54 6.46 12.09
C ALA A 133 9.09 5.20 11.39
N ILE A 134 8.43 4.71 10.34
CA ILE A 134 8.88 3.53 9.59
C ILE A 134 10.23 3.82 8.94
N GLN A 135 11.21 3.01 9.32
CA GLN A 135 12.55 3.04 8.74
C GLN A 135 12.58 2.25 7.44
N LEU A 136 13.12 2.86 6.39
CA LEU A 136 13.39 2.20 5.13
C LEU A 136 14.79 1.58 5.20
N ASP A 137 14.84 0.26 5.38
CA ASP A 137 16.06 -0.55 5.27
C ASP A 137 16.13 -1.10 3.84
N ASP A 138 17.13 -0.68 3.07
CA ASP A 138 17.41 -1.23 1.73
C ASP A 138 18.39 -2.41 1.79
N GLY A 139 18.84 -2.82 2.98
CA GLY A 139 19.73 -3.94 3.19
C GLY A 139 21.18 -3.71 2.72
N TRP A 140 21.56 -2.49 2.34
CA TRP A 140 22.95 -2.16 2.05
C TRP A 140 23.65 -1.61 3.31
N PRO A 141 24.89 -2.05 3.60
CA PRO A 141 25.69 -1.39 4.62
C PRO A 141 25.89 0.07 4.17
N ARG A 142 25.24 1.01 4.87
CA ARG A 142 25.53 2.43 4.68
C ARG A 142 26.99 2.63 5.05
N ALA A 143 27.77 3.18 4.13
CA ALA A 143 29.17 3.50 4.39
C ALA A 143 29.24 4.33 5.68
N VAL A 144 29.96 3.82 6.67
CA VAL A 144 30.18 4.54 7.92
C VAL A 144 31.15 5.66 7.56
N SER A 145 30.66 6.89 7.50
CA SER A 145 31.53 8.06 7.38
C SER A 145 32.40 8.11 8.64
N ALA A 146 33.69 7.87 8.48
CA ALA A 146 34.71 8.07 9.52
C ALA A 146 35.00 9.56 9.71
#